data_AF-A0A381I528-F1
#
_entry.id   AF-A0A381I528-F1
#
_cell.length_a   1.000
_cell.length_b   1.000
_cell.length_c   1.000
_cell.angle_alpha   90.00
_cell.angle_beta   90.00
_cell.angle_gamma   90.00
#
_symmetry.space_group_name_H-M   'P 1'
#
loop_
_entity.id
_entity.type
_entity.pdbx_description
1 polymer ?
#
loop_
_entity_poly.entity_id
_entity_poly.type
_entity_poly.pdbx_seq_one_letter_code
_entity_poly.pdbx_strand_id
1 'polypeptide(L)'
;MTYKRECVYVRLSLLPNNIRESLYGNNRKEEFVQNFSFIGKDDIIFLPEEKDFESENLLIENKKYDLDFYGMIKETWNKLQQEGIKESQIRSVIDGDIQKYSYNLMNTFIYNSSNQTAYNNIVNDSIATTVKYILQKHDKWSKREGLDKLIKAIALHIQNLIERIKIGNIVKHPNKDEIMKERAYEYNIAKEILSNMSLMYGVEFPEDEAIFLATFLYLSYVGLNEESIAILVIMHGESTASSMVNVANTLLDCNHAVAINMGLEDRVQDILVQAVEIANKIDKGKGILILTDMGSILTFAKVIRDATGKEVKAIDMVSTPIVIEATRKALTPEMTLEKLYFNIIESIKKHYGDMEVTYAEKDNGGRYFDRLLIDNISKTLTFLNGEKAYFILKEVINRISEHYSLVIQDELLVKFYISLFMYD
;
A
#
# COMPACT_ATOMS: atom_id res chain seq x y z
N MET A 1 38.45 9.22 22.01
CA MET A 1 37.87 10.27 21.14
C MET A 1 36.49 9.79 20.72
N THR A 2 35.48 10.17 21.48
CA THR A 2 34.08 9.77 21.25
C THR A 2 33.43 10.88 20.44
N TYR A 3 33.02 10.58 19.22
CA TYR A 3 32.31 11.52 18.35
C TYR A 3 31.02 11.97 19.06
N LYS A 4 30.88 13.29 19.31
CA LYS A 4 29.60 13.89 19.72
C LYS A 4 28.58 13.58 18.63
N ARG A 5 27.60 12.73 18.93
CA ARG A 5 26.42 12.54 18.08
C ARG A 5 25.36 13.55 18.51
N GLU A 6 24.86 14.34 17.57
CA GLU A 6 23.87 15.41 17.79
C GLU A 6 22.43 14.89 17.98
N CYS A 7 22.21 13.58 17.90
CA CYS A 7 20.90 12.94 18.04
C CYS A 7 21.02 11.57 18.70
N VAL A 8 19.96 11.16 19.40
CA VAL A 8 19.82 9.82 19.98
C VAL A 8 18.73 9.07 19.20
N TYR A 9 19.13 7.94 18.60
CA TYR A 9 18.22 7.02 17.94
C TYR A 9 17.62 6.08 18.97
N VAL A 10 16.31 6.14 19.19
CA VAL A 10 15.61 5.23 20.09
C VAL A 10 14.60 4.44 19.27
N ARG A 11 14.81 3.12 19.18
CA ARG A 11 13.81 2.22 18.59
C ARG A 11 12.68 2.02 19.59
N LEU A 12 11.44 2.27 19.16
CA LEU A 12 10.22 2.06 19.95
C LEU A 12 10.09 0.61 20.46
N SER A 13 10.65 -0.35 19.72
CA SER A 13 10.72 -1.76 20.08
C SER A 13 11.56 -2.02 21.33
N LEU A 14 12.45 -1.08 21.71
CA LEU A 14 13.32 -1.17 22.88
C LEU A 14 12.70 -0.53 24.13
N LEU A 15 11.53 0.12 24.02
CA LEU A 15 10.88 0.80 25.14
C LEU A 15 9.91 -0.13 25.90
N PRO A 16 9.95 -0.13 27.25
CA PRO A 16 8.97 -0.80 28.09
C PRO A 16 7.53 -0.31 27.87
N ASN A 17 6.54 -1.21 27.97
CA ASN A 17 5.13 -0.93 27.66
C ASN A 17 4.53 0.24 28.46
N ASN A 18 4.91 0.39 29.73
CA ASN A 18 4.46 1.50 30.58
C ASN A 18 4.98 2.88 30.11
N ILE A 19 6.17 2.93 29.48
CA ILE A 19 6.71 4.16 28.87
C ILE A 19 6.01 4.42 27.54
N ARG A 20 5.73 3.36 26.76
CA ARG A 20 4.97 3.46 25.51
C ARG A 20 3.57 4.02 25.76
N GLU A 21 2.88 3.54 26.81
CA GLU A 21 1.55 4.00 27.22
C GLU A 21 1.53 5.46 27.71
N SER A 22 2.56 5.88 28.46
CA SER A 22 2.71 7.27 28.90
C SER A 22 2.96 8.25 27.76
N LEU A 23 3.55 7.82 26.64
CA LEU A 23 3.77 8.66 25.46
C LEU A 23 2.48 8.94 24.68
N TYR A 24 1.47 8.06 24.77
CA TYR A 24 0.15 8.25 24.13
C TYR A 24 -0.79 9.19 24.93
N GLY A 25 -0.45 9.50 26.18
CA GLY A 25 -1.34 10.15 27.15
C GLY A 25 -1.29 11.68 27.21
N ASN A 26 -0.26 12.32 26.65
CA ASN A 26 -0.15 13.79 26.62
C ASN A 26 -0.52 14.35 25.24
N ASN A 27 -0.88 15.64 25.17
CA ASN A 27 -1.39 16.43 24.02
C ASN A 27 -0.55 16.44 22.72
N ARG A 28 0.23 15.40 22.44
CA ARG A 28 1.11 15.20 21.29
C ARG A 28 0.60 14.08 20.37
N LYS A 29 -0.72 13.85 20.33
CA LYS A 29 -1.35 12.89 19.41
C LYS A 29 -1.08 13.24 17.94
N GLU A 30 -0.89 14.52 17.63
CA GLU A 30 -0.62 15.01 16.27
C GLU A 30 0.82 14.72 15.82
N GLU A 31 1.80 14.80 16.72
CA GLU A 31 3.22 14.49 16.43
C GLU A 31 3.45 13.01 16.10
N PHE A 32 2.67 12.11 16.71
CA PHE A 32 2.87 10.66 16.55
C PHE A 32 2.30 10.09 15.25
N VAL A 33 1.24 10.69 14.70
CA VAL A 33 0.57 10.18 13.48
C VAL A 33 1.35 10.52 12.22
N GLN A 34 2.15 11.58 12.25
CA GLN A 34 2.88 12.10 11.08
C GLN A 34 4.08 11.23 10.67
N ASN A 35 4.68 10.47 11.59
CA ASN A 35 5.87 9.65 11.33
C ASN A 35 5.58 8.15 11.19
N PHE A 36 4.31 7.74 11.18
CA PHE A 36 3.95 6.32 11.11
C PHE A 36 3.97 5.80 9.66
N SER A 37 5.07 5.14 9.28
CA SER A 37 4.94 3.98 8.40
C SER A 37 4.18 2.94 9.22
N PHE A 38 2.90 2.71 8.90
CA PHE A 38 2.04 1.95 9.81
C PHE A 38 2.56 0.56 10.16
N ILE A 39 3.38 -0.04 9.30
CA ILE A 39 4.17 -1.24 9.62
C ILE A 39 5.50 -1.14 8.86
N GLY A 40 6.63 -0.92 9.57
CA GLY A 40 7.94 -1.37 9.06
C GLY A 40 9.13 -0.41 8.99
N LYS A 41 9.13 0.79 9.57
CA LYS A 41 10.35 1.56 9.87
C LYS A 41 10.17 2.37 11.17
N ASP A 42 10.66 1.80 12.28
CA ASP A 42 10.46 2.27 13.65
C ASP A 42 11.66 3.07 14.20
N ASP A 43 11.98 4.22 13.59
CA ASP A 43 13.00 5.11 14.16
C ASP A 43 12.34 6.43 14.62
N ILE A 44 12.31 6.67 15.94
CA ILE A 44 12.06 8.01 16.49
C ILE A 44 13.42 8.67 16.78
N ILE A 45 13.60 9.88 16.27
CA ILE A 45 14.80 10.70 16.52
C ILE A 45 14.49 11.68 17.65
N PHE A 46 15.21 11.56 18.77
CA PHE A 46 15.18 12.56 19.83
C PHE A 46 16.33 13.55 19.62
N LEU A 47 15.97 14.82 19.40
CA LEU A 47 16.89 15.95 19.40
C LEU A 47 16.90 16.61 20.78
N PRO A 48 18.06 17.01 21.32
CA PRO A 48 18.12 17.76 22.56
C PRO A 48 17.73 19.23 22.29
N GLU A 49 16.85 19.74 23.16
CA GLU A 49 16.31 21.10 23.29
C GLU A 49 14.90 21.32 22.73
N GLU A 50 14.08 21.90 23.61
CA GLU A 50 12.72 22.41 23.42
C GLU A 50 12.69 23.51 22.34
N LYS A 51 12.79 23.10 21.09
CA LYS A 51 12.19 23.88 20.00
C LYS A 51 10.87 23.23 19.69
N ASP A 52 9.81 24.03 19.78
CA ASP A 52 8.50 23.69 19.26
C ASP A 52 8.66 22.99 17.90
N PHE A 53 7.88 21.93 17.67
CA PHE A 53 7.88 21.18 16.42
C PHE A 53 7.28 22.06 15.32
N GLU A 54 7.98 23.13 14.96
CA GLU A 54 7.64 23.99 13.85
C GLU A 54 7.83 23.19 12.56
N SER A 55 6.98 23.50 11.58
CA SER A 55 6.95 22.99 10.21
C SER A 55 8.31 22.94 9.50
N GLU A 56 9.34 23.57 10.05
CA GLU A 56 10.74 23.47 9.62
C GLU A 56 11.29 22.04 9.63
N ASN A 57 10.94 21.17 10.59
CA ASN A 57 11.52 19.81 10.66
C ASN A 57 11.03 18.88 9.53
N LEU A 58 9.77 19.01 9.09
CA LEU A 58 9.22 18.31 7.91
C LEU A 58 9.89 18.79 6.61
N LEU A 59 10.22 20.09 6.53
CA LEU A 59 10.98 20.64 5.42
C LEU A 59 12.42 20.12 5.43
N ILE A 60 13.02 19.86 6.60
CA ILE A 60 14.38 19.30 6.73
C ILE A 60 14.43 17.83 6.29
N GLU A 61 13.45 17.00 6.67
CA GLU A 61 13.39 15.60 6.21
C GLU A 61 13.12 15.50 4.70
N ASN A 62 12.20 16.30 4.17
CA ASN A 62 11.96 16.37 2.72
C ASN A 62 13.16 16.92 1.96
N LYS A 63 13.87 17.93 2.50
CA LYS A 63 15.12 18.45 1.92
C LYS A 63 16.19 17.37 1.82
N LYS A 64 16.34 16.54 2.86
CA LYS A 64 17.28 15.42 2.86
C LYS A 64 16.87 14.33 1.84
N TYR A 65 15.58 14.00 1.79
CA TYR A 65 15.04 13.01 0.85
C TYR A 65 15.19 13.44 -0.62
N ASP A 66 14.93 14.72 -0.93
CA ASP A 66 15.13 15.28 -2.28
C ASP A 66 16.60 15.36 -2.69
N LEU A 67 17.50 15.62 -1.75
CA LEU A 67 18.95 15.59 -1.98
C LEU A 67 19.43 14.16 -2.23
N ASP A 68 18.97 13.19 -1.44
CA ASP A 68 19.29 11.77 -1.60
C ASP A 68 18.74 11.22 -2.93
N PHE A 69 17.53 11.64 -3.35
CA PHE A 69 16.89 11.12 -4.56
C PHE A 69 17.64 11.45 -5.85
N TYR A 70 18.06 12.70 -6.04
CA TYR A 70 18.84 13.08 -7.21
C TYR A 70 20.26 12.49 -7.18
N GLY A 71 20.83 12.30 -5.98
CA GLY A 71 22.04 11.52 -5.77
C GLY A 71 21.87 10.07 -6.27
N MET A 72 20.78 9.42 -5.87
CA MET A 72 20.43 8.07 -6.31
C MET A 72 20.26 7.98 -7.83
N ILE A 73 19.52 8.90 -8.47
CA ILE A 73 19.38 8.91 -9.95
C ILE A 73 20.75 8.96 -10.63
N LYS A 74 21.64 9.84 -10.16
CA LYS A 74 22.98 10.01 -10.73
C LYS A 74 23.85 8.76 -10.52
N GLU A 75 23.79 8.15 -9.34
CA GLU A 75 24.51 6.92 -9.03
C GLU A 75 24.00 5.74 -9.88
N THR A 76 22.69 5.55 -9.95
CA THR A 76 22.04 4.54 -10.79
C THR A 76 22.45 4.69 -12.25
N TRP A 77 22.41 5.92 -12.78
CA TRP A 77 22.84 6.19 -14.15
C TRP A 77 24.29 5.78 -14.39
N ASN A 78 25.22 6.28 -13.56
CA ASN A 78 26.65 6.03 -13.74
C ASN A 78 26.97 4.53 -13.63
N LYS A 79 26.33 3.82 -12.70
CA LYS A 79 26.52 2.39 -12.51
C LYS A 79 26.08 1.60 -13.74
N LEU A 80 24.86 1.83 -14.23
CA LEU A 80 24.31 1.08 -15.37
C LEU A 80 25.05 1.41 -16.67
N GLN A 81 25.53 2.64 -16.81
CA GLN A 81 26.37 3.05 -17.95
C GLN A 81 27.74 2.35 -17.92
N GLN A 82 28.36 2.21 -16.75
CA GLN A 82 29.62 1.44 -16.57
C GLN A 82 29.42 -0.05 -16.85
N GLU A 83 28.23 -0.59 -16.60
CA GLU A 83 27.85 -1.97 -16.90
C GLU A 83 27.53 -2.19 -18.41
N GLY A 84 27.65 -1.15 -19.25
CA GLY A 84 27.46 -1.25 -20.69
C GLY A 84 26.00 -1.39 -21.14
N ILE A 85 25.04 -1.06 -20.27
CA ILE A 85 23.61 -1.13 -20.57
C ILE A 85 23.24 -0.03 -21.57
N LYS A 86 22.33 -0.36 -22.51
CA LYS A 86 21.85 0.61 -23.51
C LYS A 86 21.12 1.76 -22.82
N GLU A 87 21.34 2.99 -23.29
CA GLU A 87 20.75 4.19 -22.68
C GLU A 87 19.22 4.14 -22.58
N SER A 88 18.53 3.54 -23.57
CA SER A 88 17.07 3.37 -23.53
C SER A 88 16.60 2.51 -22.35
N GLN A 89 17.38 1.52 -21.94
CA GLN A 89 17.06 0.66 -20.79
C GLN A 89 17.36 1.36 -19.48
N ILE A 90 18.47 2.12 -19.41
CA ILE A 90 18.80 2.96 -18.23
C ILE A 90 17.67 3.97 -17.99
N ARG A 91 17.16 4.60 -19.04
CA ARG A 91 16.03 5.53 -18.95
C ARG A 91 14.77 4.90 -18.38
N SER A 92 14.42 3.69 -18.80
CA SER A 92 13.27 2.99 -18.24
C SER A 92 13.40 2.77 -16.73
N VAL A 93 14.63 2.55 -16.23
CA VAL A 93 14.90 2.43 -14.78
C VAL A 93 14.71 3.79 -14.10
N ILE A 94 15.30 4.86 -14.65
CA ILE A 94 15.17 6.20 -14.10
C ILE A 94 13.71 6.69 -14.11
N ASP A 95 12.95 6.41 -15.18
CA ASP A 95 11.52 6.71 -15.23
C ASP A 95 10.76 6.00 -14.09
N GLY A 96 11.10 4.75 -13.78
CA GLY A 96 10.55 4.04 -12.64
C GLY A 96 10.89 4.70 -11.30
N ASP A 97 12.12 5.18 -11.13
CA ASP A 97 12.55 5.91 -9.93
C ASP A 97 11.83 7.26 -9.80
N ILE A 98 11.64 7.99 -10.91
CA ILE A 98 10.86 9.24 -10.94
C ILE A 98 9.39 8.95 -10.65
N GLN A 99 8.81 7.89 -11.21
CA GLN A 99 7.44 7.51 -10.93
C GLN A 99 7.22 7.22 -9.44
N LYS A 100 8.15 6.49 -8.79
CA LYS A 100 8.12 6.25 -7.34
C LYS A 100 8.20 7.54 -6.55
N TYR A 101 9.10 8.44 -6.92
CA TYR A 101 9.24 9.74 -6.29
C TYR A 101 7.97 10.59 -6.41
N SER A 102 7.43 10.71 -7.63
CA SER A 102 6.16 11.41 -7.91
C SER A 102 5.00 10.81 -7.11
N TYR A 103 4.90 9.48 -7.06
CA TYR A 103 3.89 8.78 -6.29
C TYR A 103 4.02 9.08 -4.79
N ASN A 104 5.23 9.06 -4.25
CA ASN A 104 5.47 9.40 -2.85
C ASN A 104 5.06 10.84 -2.55
N LEU A 105 5.46 11.82 -3.37
CA LEU A 105 5.08 13.22 -3.21
C LEU A 105 3.56 13.44 -3.27
N MET A 106 2.88 12.78 -4.20
CA MET A 106 1.41 12.81 -4.27
C MET A 106 0.79 12.29 -2.97
N ASN A 107 1.42 11.30 -2.35
CA ASN A 107 0.93 10.65 -1.14
C ASN A 107 1.50 11.23 0.16
N THR A 108 2.39 12.22 0.11
CA THR A 108 2.92 12.88 1.31
C THR A 108 1.82 13.61 2.10
N PHE A 109 0.77 14.09 1.43
CA PHE A 109 -0.29 14.92 2.03
C PHE A 109 -1.51 14.14 2.56
N ILE A 110 -1.49 12.82 2.47
CA ILE A 110 -2.55 11.89 2.87
C ILE A 110 -2.82 11.90 4.38
N TYR A 111 -1.79 12.15 5.20
CA TYR A 111 -1.89 12.01 6.65
C TYR A 111 -2.59 13.18 7.39
N ASN A 112 -2.98 14.25 6.70
CA ASN A 112 -3.47 15.50 7.33
C ASN A 112 -4.94 15.88 7.04
N SER A 113 -5.75 14.96 6.50
CA SER A 113 -7.12 15.27 6.02
C SER A 113 -8.15 15.63 7.11
N SER A 114 -7.83 15.53 8.40
CA SER A 114 -8.72 15.97 9.49
C SER A 114 -8.54 17.43 9.93
N ASN A 115 -7.44 18.10 9.55
CA ASN A 115 -7.18 19.51 9.89
C ASN A 115 -6.79 20.29 8.63
N GLN A 116 -7.78 20.92 8.00
CA GLN A 116 -7.63 21.80 6.84
C GLN A 116 -6.66 22.99 7.08
N THR A 117 -6.27 23.24 8.33
CA THR A 117 -5.37 24.31 8.78
C THR A 117 -3.88 23.95 8.76
N ALA A 118 -3.48 22.71 9.07
CA ALA A 118 -2.10 22.25 8.90
C ALA A 118 -1.76 21.99 7.42
N TYR A 119 -2.81 21.69 6.65
CA TYR A 119 -2.81 21.36 5.24
C TYR A 119 -2.34 22.50 4.32
N ASN A 120 -2.63 23.76 4.69
CA ASN A 120 -2.20 24.96 3.97
C ASN A 120 -0.79 25.45 4.38
N ASN A 121 -0.17 24.84 5.40
CA ASN A 121 1.09 25.36 5.96
C ASN A 121 2.36 24.70 5.39
N ILE A 122 2.26 23.61 4.61
CA ILE A 122 3.43 22.88 4.09
C ILE A 122 3.74 23.25 2.63
N VAL A 123 2.71 23.51 1.82
CA VAL A 123 2.86 23.86 0.40
C VAL A 123 2.60 25.35 0.23
N ASN A 124 3.54 26.07 -0.38
CA ASN A 124 3.35 27.49 -0.68
C ASN A 124 2.16 27.70 -1.65
N ASP A 125 1.13 28.37 -1.16
CA ASP A 125 -0.10 28.67 -1.91
C ASP A 125 0.15 29.40 -3.24
N SER A 126 1.15 30.27 -3.28
CA SER A 126 1.50 31.02 -4.51
C SER A 126 2.08 30.09 -5.57
N ILE A 127 2.90 29.10 -5.16
CA ILE A 127 3.42 28.06 -6.06
C ILE A 127 2.27 27.19 -6.55
N ALA A 128 1.44 26.67 -5.64
CA ALA A 128 0.32 25.79 -5.99
C ALA A 128 -0.69 26.47 -6.93
N THR A 129 -1.01 27.74 -6.68
CA THR A 129 -1.93 28.53 -7.53
C THR A 129 -1.37 28.73 -8.93
N THR A 130 -0.06 29.00 -9.05
CA THR A 130 0.61 29.19 -10.34
C THR A 130 0.66 27.89 -11.14
N VAL A 131 1.00 26.77 -10.49
CA VAL A 131 0.97 25.43 -11.11
C VAL A 131 -0.44 25.09 -11.58
N LYS A 132 -1.46 25.33 -10.73
CA LYS A 132 -2.87 25.11 -11.08
C LYS A 132 -3.28 25.93 -12.30
N TYR A 133 -2.98 27.22 -12.31
CA TYR A 133 -3.29 28.12 -13.42
C TYR A 133 -2.69 27.63 -14.74
N ILE A 134 -1.41 27.24 -14.73
CA ILE A 134 -0.72 26.76 -15.94
C ILE A 134 -1.33 25.44 -16.41
N LEU A 135 -1.48 24.45 -15.52
CA LEU A 135 -2.07 23.15 -15.89
C LEU A 135 -3.51 23.32 -16.42
N GLN A 136 -4.31 24.24 -15.88
CA GLN A 136 -5.68 24.47 -16.34
C GLN A 136 -5.79 25.12 -17.72
N LYS A 137 -4.74 25.77 -18.24
CA LYS A 137 -4.70 26.25 -19.65
C LYS A 137 -4.68 25.11 -20.66
N HIS A 138 -4.26 23.93 -20.22
CA HIS A 138 -4.07 22.77 -21.08
C HIS A 138 -5.23 21.79 -20.92
N ASP A 139 -6.01 21.58 -21.99
CA ASP A 139 -7.19 20.69 -21.99
C ASP A 139 -6.90 19.27 -21.49
N LYS A 140 -5.70 18.75 -21.78
CA LYS A 140 -5.22 17.44 -21.30
C LYS A 140 -5.23 17.34 -19.78
N TRP A 141 -4.96 18.43 -19.08
CA TRP A 141 -4.77 18.48 -17.63
C TRP A 141 -5.99 19.03 -16.89
N SER A 142 -6.72 19.98 -17.49
CA SER A 142 -7.88 20.64 -16.86
C SER A 142 -9.00 19.68 -16.47
N LYS A 143 -9.12 18.53 -17.16
CA LYS A 143 -10.15 17.49 -16.93
C LYS A 143 -9.63 16.25 -16.19
N ARG A 144 -8.40 16.29 -15.66
CA ARG A 144 -7.77 15.13 -15.01
C ARG A 144 -8.36 14.89 -13.62
N GLU A 145 -8.78 13.65 -13.33
CA GLU A 145 -9.12 13.23 -11.97
C GLU A 145 -7.88 13.26 -11.06
N GLY A 146 -8.05 13.69 -9.80
CA GLY A 146 -6.93 13.83 -8.87
C GLY A 146 -5.93 14.93 -9.25
N LEU A 147 -6.35 15.92 -10.04
CA LEU A 147 -5.51 17.07 -10.43
C LEU A 147 -4.99 17.85 -9.20
N ASP A 148 -5.81 18.02 -8.15
CA ASP A 148 -5.40 18.74 -6.94
C ASP A 148 -4.23 18.05 -6.22
N LYS A 149 -4.21 16.71 -6.19
CA LYS A 149 -3.10 15.92 -5.61
C LYS A 149 -1.81 16.08 -6.42
N LEU A 150 -1.91 16.09 -7.75
CA LEU A 150 -0.78 16.35 -8.65
C LEU A 150 -0.25 17.78 -8.47
N ILE A 151 -1.13 18.78 -8.40
CA ILE A 151 -0.74 20.19 -8.17
C ILE A 151 0.07 20.31 -6.88
N LYS A 152 -0.40 19.70 -5.78
CA LYS A 152 0.31 19.71 -4.49
C LYS A 152 1.69 19.07 -4.59
N ALA A 153 1.79 17.91 -5.24
CA ALA A 153 3.05 17.20 -5.42
C ALA A 153 4.07 18.02 -6.22
N ILE A 154 3.63 18.64 -7.32
CA ILE A 154 4.47 19.52 -8.14
C ILE A 154 4.88 20.76 -7.34
N ALA A 155 3.95 21.37 -6.60
CA ALA A 155 4.24 22.56 -5.82
C ALA A 155 5.26 22.27 -4.71
N LEU A 156 5.16 21.13 -4.03
CA LEU A 156 6.13 20.68 -3.04
C LEU A 156 7.52 20.48 -3.67
N HIS A 157 7.57 19.79 -4.81
CA HIS A 157 8.81 19.58 -5.55
C HIS A 157 9.48 20.91 -5.94
N ILE A 158 8.71 21.86 -6.47
CA ILE A 158 9.22 23.18 -6.86
C ILE A 158 9.69 23.98 -5.64
N GLN A 159 8.96 23.93 -4.52
CA GLN A 159 9.34 24.58 -3.29
C GLN A 159 10.72 24.10 -2.81
N ASN A 160 10.90 22.78 -2.75
CA ASN A 160 12.19 22.19 -2.39
C ASN A 160 13.28 22.53 -3.41
N LEU A 161 12.95 22.56 -4.70
CA LEU A 161 13.88 22.95 -5.75
C LEU A 161 14.38 24.39 -5.60
N ILE A 162 13.50 25.35 -5.31
CA ILE A 162 13.86 26.76 -5.06
C ILE A 162 14.84 26.85 -3.89
N GLU A 163 14.59 26.11 -2.81
CA GLU A 163 15.48 26.09 -1.64
C GLU A 163 16.85 25.48 -1.97
N ARG A 164 16.90 24.38 -2.73
CA ARG A 164 18.17 23.74 -3.15
C ARG A 164 19.01 24.66 -4.01
N ILE A 165 18.40 25.38 -4.95
CA ILE A 165 19.09 26.35 -5.82
C ILE A 165 19.68 27.49 -4.98
N LYS A 166 18.93 28.00 -3.98
CA LYS A 166 19.43 29.04 -3.07
C LYS A 166 20.64 28.60 -2.25
N ILE A 167 20.79 27.29 -1.98
CA ILE A 167 21.93 26.70 -1.27
C ILE A 167 23.08 26.32 -2.23
N GLY A 168 22.91 26.50 -3.54
CA GLY A 168 23.94 26.27 -4.56
C GLY A 168 24.09 24.83 -5.03
N ASN A 169 23.12 23.96 -4.70
CA ASN A 169 23.15 22.55 -5.09
C ASN A 169 22.35 22.32 -6.38
N ILE A 170 23.06 22.29 -7.51
CA ILE A 170 22.49 22.01 -8.84
C ILE A 170 22.80 20.57 -9.22
N VAL A 171 21.77 19.79 -9.52
CA VAL A 171 21.94 18.43 -10.05
C VAL A 171 21.73 18.42 -11.55
N LYS A 172 22.62 17.71 -12.26
CA LYS A 172 22.54 17.54 -13.72
C LYS A 172 21.82 16.24 -14.04
N HIS A 173 20.82 16.31 -14.92
CA HIS A 173 20.14 15.14 -15.43
C HIS A 173 20.93 14.59 -16.63
N PRO A 174 21.23 13.29 -16.65
CA PRO A 174 21.83 12.70 -17.83
C PRO A 174 20.81 12.64 -18.98
N ASN A 175 21.25 12.98 -20.20
CA ASN A 175 20.55 12.76 -21.47
C ASN A 175 19.37 13.71 -21.82
N LYS A 176 19.72 14.90 -22.32
CA LYS A 176 18.78 16.02 -22.57
C LYS A 176 18.01 15.92 -23.89
N ASP A 177 18.66 15.48 -24.96
CA ASP A 177 18.19 15.74 -26.32
C ASP A 177 17.03 14.83 -26.78
N GLU A 178 16.96 13.60 -26.28
CA GLU A 178 15.90 12.65 -26.68
C GLU A 178 14.62 12.82 -25.86
N ILE A 179 14.71 13.18 -24.57
CA ILE A 179 13.52 13.45 -23.74
C ILE A 179 12.77 14.68 -24.26
N MET A 180 13.50 15.69 -24.75
CA MET A 180 12.92 16.87 -25.40
C MET A 180 12.11 16.53 -26.66
N LYS A 181 12.42 15.44 -27.36
CA LYS A 181 11.70 15.00 -28.56
C LYS A 181 10.49 14.14 -28.24
N GLU A 182 10.62 13.19 -27.32
CA GLU A 182 9.55 12.24 -26.99
C GLU A 182 8.47 12.85 -26.06
N ARG A 183 8.87 13.78 -25.17
CA ARG A 183 8.00 14.40 -24.16
C ARG A 183 7.85 15.91 -24.38
N ALA A 184 7.85 16.35 -25.65
CA ALA A 184 7.86 17.76 -26.02
C ALA A 184 6.68 18.55 -25.43
N TYR A 185 5.50 17.93 -25.37
CA TYR A 185 4.30 18.57 -24.81
C TYR A 185 4.46 18.87 -23.32
N GLU A 186 4.81 17.87 -22.51
CA GLU A 186 5.05 18.01 -21.08
C GLU A 186 6.25 18.91 -20.77
N TYR A 187 7.27 18.89 -21.63
CA TYR A 187 8.44 19.74 -21.50
C TYR A 187 8.13 21.23 -21.67
N ASN A 188 7.25 21.59 -22.62
CA ASN A 188 6.82 22.98 -22.76
C ASN A 188 6.03 23.46 -21.54
N ILE A 189 5.18 22.61 -20.95
CA ILE A 189 4.45 22.92 -19.72
C ILE A 189 5.42 23.09 -18.55
N ALA A 190 6.38 22.17 -18.40
CA ALA A 190 7.41 22.25 -17.37
C ALA A 190 8.23 23.54 -17.48
N LYS A 191 8.60 23.95 -18.70
CA LYS A 191 9.25 25.24 -18.94
C LYS A 191 8.38 26.42 -18.53
N GLU A 192 7.11 26.43 -18.90
CA GLU A 192 6.20 27.52 -18.50
C GLU A 192 6.11 27.63 -16.97
N ILE A 193 5.98 26.49 -16.27
CA ILE A 193 5.96 26.45 -14.80
C ILE A 193 7.25 27.05 -14.24
N LEU A 194 8.42 26.54 -14.63
CA LEU A 194 9.70 26.99 -14.08
C LEU A 194 10.02 28.45 -14.44
N SER A 195 9.64 28.94 -15.63
CA SER A 195 9.81 30.35 -16.00
C SER A 195 8.96 31.29 -15.14
N ASN A 196 7.72 30.92 -14.82
CA ASN A 196 6.90 31.72 -13.90
C ASN A 196 7.49 31.72 -12.48
N MET A 197 7.97 30.57 -12.00
CA MET A 197 8.64 30.47 -10.70
C MET A 197 9.94 31.28 -10.66
N SER A 198 10.66 31.34 -11.78
CA SER A 198 11.91 32.10 -11.90
C SER A 198 11.66 33.59 -11.70
N LEU A 199 10.60 34.12 -12.33
CA LEU A 199 10.17 35.50 -12.17
C LEU A 199 9.69 35.80 -10.75
N MET A 200 8.92 34.89 -10.15
CA MET A 200 8.35 35.09 -8.80
C MET A 200 9.40 35.08 -7.69
N TYR A 201 10.42 34.22 -7.80
CA TYR A 201 11.38 33.98 -6.72
C TYR A 201 12.80 34.48 -7.01
N GLY A 202 13.05 35.01 -8.21
CA GLY A 202 14.36 35.55 -8.61
C GLY A 202 15.45 34.48 -8.68
N VAL A 203 15.10 33.25 -9.05
CA VAL A 203 16.03 32.11 -9.17
C VAL A 203 16.11 31.63 -10.61
N GLU A 204 17.27 31.15 -11.04
CA GLU A 204 17.46 30.55 -12.36
C GLU A 204 17.45 29.02 -12.24
N PHE A 205 16.49 28.37 -12.90
CA PHE A 205 16.38 26.91 -12.86
C PHE A 205 17.26 26.29 -13.94
N PRO A 206 18.07 25.26 -13.60
CA PRO A 206 18.77 24.46 -14.59
C PRO A 206 17.78 23.81 -15.57
N GLU A 207 18.17 23.70 -16.85
CA GLU A 207 17.35 23.04 -17.88
C GLU A 207 17.03 21.57 -17.53
N ASP A 208 17.93 20.93 -16.78
CA ASP A 208 17.78 19.59 -16.22
C ASP A 208 16.50 19.42 -15.39
N GLU A 209 16.06 20.47 -14.70
CA GLU A 209 14.84 20.46 -13.88
C GLU A 209 13.57 20.53 -14.72
N ALA A 210 13.63 21.20 -15.88
CA ALA A 210 12.52 21.19 -16.83
C ALA A 210 12.30 19.77 -17.40
N ILE A 211 13.38 19.03 -17.64
CA ILE A 211 13.33 17.62 -18.10
C ILE A 211 12.75 16.72 -17.02
N PHE A 212 13.17 16.92 -15.77
CA PHE A 212 12.64 16.19 -14.63
C PHE A 212 11.14 16.40 -14.48
N LEU A 213 10.71 17.67 -14.42
CA LEU A 213 9.30 18.02 -14.27
C LEU A 213 8.46 17.56 -15.48
N ALA A 214 9.02 17.59 -16.69
CA ALA A 214 8.38 17.03 -17.88
C ALA A 214 8.15 15.52 -17.74
N THR A 215 9.14 14.81 -17.22
CA THR A 215 9.07 13.36 -16.96
C THR A 215 8.05 13.05 -15.87
N PHE A 216 8.06 13.82 -14.77
CA PHE A 216 7.04 13.76 -13.72
C PHE A 216 5.65 13.87 -14.34
N LEU A 217 5.40 14.93 -15.11
CA LEU A 217 4.11 15.18 -15.77
C LEU A 217 3.75 14.00 -16.70
N TYR A 218 4.67 13.58 -17.57
CA TYR A 218 4.43 12.49 -18.50
C TYR A 218 4.00 11.21 -17.78
N LEU A 219 4.77 10.78 -16.77
CA LEU A 219 4.49 9.58 -15.98
C LEU A 219 3.21 9.71 -15.15
N SER A 220 2.90 10.91 -14.66
CA SER A 220 1.65 11.20 -13.95
C SER A 220 0.40 11.14 -14.81
N TYR A 221 0.58 11.18 -16.14
CA TYR A 221 -0.49 11.00 -17.11
C TYR A 221 -0.55 9.57 -17.66
N VAL A 222 0.59 8.99 -18.02
CA VAL A 222 0.68 7.59 -18.47
C VAL A 222 0.22 6.63 -17.38
N GLY A 223 0.51 6.93 -16.10
CA GLY A 223 0.05 6.17 -14.95
C GLY A 223 -1.45 6.27 -14.64
N LEU A 224 -2.24 7.02 -15.42
CA LEU A 224 -3.71 7.13 -15.24
C LEU A 224 -4.47 5.92 -15.80
N ASN A 225 -3.87 5.16 -16.71
CA ASN A 225 -4.50 3.95 -17.26
C ASN A 225 -4.29 2.72 -16.38
N GLU A 226 -3.83 2.88 -15.14
CA GLU A 226 -3.20 1.77 -14.46
C GLU A 226 -4.17 0.77 -13.86
N GLU A 227 -4.04 -0.42 -14.42
CA GLU A 227 -4.37 -1.63 -13.70
C GLU A 227 -3.75 -1.59 -12.31
N SER A 228 -4.59 -1.76 -11.31
CA SER A 228 -4.23 -1.77 -9.89
C SER A 228 -4.92 -2.93 -9.21
N ILE A 229 -4.41 -3.32 -8.04
CA ILE A 229 -5.00 -4.42 -7.29
C ILE A 229 -6.24 -3.87 -6.59
N ALA A 230 -7.41 -4.44 -6.84
CA ALA A 230 -8.62 -4.01 -6.14
C ALA A 230 -8.60 -4.52 -4.69
N ILE A 231 -9.03 -3.68 -3.75
CA ILE A 231 -9.15 -4.06 -2.33
C ILE A 231 -10.63 -4.23 -1.98
N LEU A 232 -11.01 -5.43 -1.58
CA LEU A 232 -12.36 -5.75 -1.11
C LEU A 232 -12.31 -6.14 0.36
N VAL A 233 -12.98 -5.38 1.22
CA VAL A 233 -13.06 -5.65 2.64
C VAL A 233 -14.42 -6.27 2.95
N ILE A 234 -14.45 -7.48 3.51
CA ILE A 234 -15.68 -8.19 3.87
C ILE A 234 -15.59 -8.54 5.35
N MET A 235 -16.50 -7.99 6.16
CA MET A 235 -16.46 -8.16 7.62
C MET A 235 -17.86 -8.45 8.15
N HIS A 236 -17.93 -9.18 9.26
CA HIS A 236 -19.15 -9.34 10.02
C HIS A 236 -19.54 -8.03 10.72
N GLY A 237 -20.84 -7.85 10.93
CA GLY A 237 -21.45 -6.69 11.55
C GLY A 237 -21.86 -5.60 10.56
N GLU A 238 -22.74 -4.71 11.02
CA GLU A 238 -23.46 -3.74 10.18
C GLU A 238 -22.57 -2.67 9.51
N SER A 239 -21.41 -2.36 10.09
CA SER A 239 -20.58 -1.24 9.64
C SER A 239 -19.08 -1.45 9.74
N THR A 240 -18.61 -2.64 10.12
CA THR A 240 -17.20 -2.90 10.39
C THR A 240 -16.35 -2.70 9.14
N ALA A 241 -16.72 -3.33 8.01
CA ALA A 241 -15.98 -3.20 6.76
C ALA A 241 -16.07 -1.78 6.22
N SER A 242 -17.28 -1.20 6.18
CA SER A 242 -17.48 0.16 5.67
C SER A 242 -16.73 1.21 6.47
N SER A 243 -16.66 1.06 7.80
CA SER A 243 -15.92 1.98 8.68
C SER A 243 -14.42 1.91 8.40
N MET A 244 -13.84 0.70 8.32
CA MET A 244 -12.42 0.51 7.99
C MET A 244 -12.06 1.06 6.61
N VAL A 245 -12.89 0.79 5.61
CA VAL A 245 -12.72 1.30 4.24
C VAL A 245 -12.83 2.82 4.20
N ASN A 246 -13.80 3.41 4.91
CA ASN A 246 -13.94 4.86 4.98
C ASN A 246 -12.68 5.51 5.57
N VAL A 247 -12.12 4.94 6.64
CA VAL A 247 -10.86 5.41 7.22
C VAL A 247 -9.71 5.30 6.21
N ALA A 248 -9.55 4.15 5.55
CA ALA A 248 -8.49 3.96 4.58
C ALA A 248 -8.59 4.91 3.38
N ASN A 249 -9.77 5.05 2.79
CA ASN A 249 -10.02 5.93 1.66
C ASN A 249 -9.87 7.42 2.02
N THR A 250 -10.36 7.82 3.19
CA THR A 250 -10.25 9.22 3.67
C THR A 250 -8.82 9.60 4.01
N LEU A 251 -8.07 8.69 4.64
CA LEU A 251 -6.64 8.91 4.87
C LEU A 251 -5.93 8.99 3.52
N LEU A 252 -6.09 7.99 2.66
CA LEU A 252 -5.36 7.92 1.38
C LEU A 252 -5.81 8.91 0.29
N ASP A 253 -6.82 9.74 0.58
CA ASP A 253 -7.46 10.66 -0.36
C ASP A 253 -7.77 9.97 -1.69
N CYS A 254 -8.45 8.82 -1.59
CA CYS A 254 -8.77 7.95 -2.72
C CYS A 254 -10.10 7.23 -2.49
N ASN A 255 -10.70 6.70 -3.56
CA ASN A 255 -11.88 5.84 -3.49
C ASN A 255 -11.52 4.44 -4.06
N HIS A 256 -10.56 3.77 -3.42
CA HIS A 256 -9.96 2.55 -3.98
C HIS A 256 -10.43 1.27 -3.27
N ALA A 257 -10.50 1.28 -1.94
CA ALA A 257 -11.04 0.14 -1.19
C ALA A 257 -12.57 0.13 -1.20
N VAL A 258 -13.18 -1.05 -1.29
CA VAL A 258 -14.63 -1.26 -1.29
C VAL A 258 -15.02 -2.21 -0.17
N ALA A 259 -16.17 -1.98 0.46
CA ALA A 259 -16.64 -2.75 1.62
C ALA A 259 -17.89 -3.57 1.32
N ILE A 260 -18.00 -4.72 1.98
CA ILE A 260 -19.22 -5.50 2.17
C ILE A 260 -19.36 -5.77 3.67
N ASN A 261 -20.44 -5.28 4.26
CA ASN A 261 -20.83 -5.62 5.62
C ASN A 261 -21.72 -6.87 5.56
N MET A 262 -21.47 -7.83 6.44
CA MET A 262 -22.30 -9.02 6.61
C MET A 262 -22.98 -8.95 7.98
N GLY A 263 -24.25 -8.57 7.99
CA GLY A 263 -25.09 -8.60 9.19
C GLY A 263 -25.22 -10.01 9.74
N LEU A 264 -25.60 -10.12 11.02
CA LEU A 264 -25.71 -11.44 11.69
C LEU A 264 -26.85 -12.30 11.12
N GLU A 265 -27.85 -11.67 10.51
CA GLU A 265 -29.00 -12.33 9.89
C GLU A 265 -28.76 -12.67 8.40
N ASP A 266 -27.67 -12.16 7.82
CA ASP A 266 -27.35 -12.36 6.41
C ASP A 266 -26.90 -13.80 6.15
N ARG A 267 -27.35 -14.35 5.02
CA ARG A 267 -26.89 -15.67 4.58
C ARG A 267 -25.55 -15.50 3.87
N VAL A 268 -24.58 -16.35 4.22
CA VAL A 268 -23.25 -16.41 3.58
C VAL A 268 -23.36 -16.46 2.05
N GLN A 269 -24.35 -17.17 1.51
CA GLN A 269 -24.56 -17.31 0.07
C GLN A 269 -24.93 -15.97 -0.60
N ASP A 270 -25.72 -15.13 0.06
CA ASP A 270 -26.16 -13.83 -0.47
C ASP A 270 -24.96 -12.87 -0.52
N ILE A 271 -24.13 -12.88 0.53
CA ILE A 271 -22.88 -12.10 0.60
C ILE A 271 -21.88 -12.58 -0.46
N LEU A 272 -21.82 -13.88 -0.74
CA LEU A 272 -20.97 -14.43 -1.80
C LEU A 272 -21.40 -13.95 -3.19
N VAL A 273 -22.70 -13.94 -3.49
CA VAL A 273 -23.23 -13.40 -4.76
C VAL A 273 -22.87 -11.92 -4.89
N GLN A 274 -23.11 -11.14 -3.83
CA GLN A 274 -22.74 -9.73 -3.79
C GLN A 274 -21.22 -9.52 -4.00
N ALA A 275 -20.39 -10.36 -3.40
CA ALA A 275 -18.94 -10.30 -3.54
C ALA A 275 -18.48 -10.59 -4.97
N VAL A 276 -19.09 -11.57 -5.67
CA VAL A 276 -18.82 -11.86 -7.10
C VAL A 276 -19.21 -10.66 -7.99
N GLU A 277 -20.38 -10.05 -7.74
CA GLU A 277 -20.80 -8.87 -8.51
C GLU A 277 -19.88 -7.67 -8.30
N ILE A 278 -19.51 -7.40 -7.04
CA ILE A 278 -18.60 -6.29 -6.71
C ILE A 278 -17.22 -6.56 -7.28
N ALA A 279 -16.68 -7.77 -7.12
CA ALA A 279 -15.41 -8.20 -7.73
C ALA A 279 -15.37 -7.92 -9.24
N ASN A 280 -16.50 -8.08 -9.94
CA ASN A 280 -16.58 -7.77 -11.35
C ASN A 280 -16.50 -6.27 -11.67
N LYS A 281 -17.07 -5.43 -10.81
CA LYS A 281 -17.11 -3.97 -10.99
C LYS A 281 -15.81 -3.27 -10.59
N ILE A 282 -15.13 -3.79 -9.55
CA ILE A 282 -13.96 -3.13 -8.96
C ILE A 282 -12.63 -3.57 -9.58
N ASP A 283 -12.63 -4.67 -10.34
CA ASP A 283 -11.43 -5.18 -10.97
C ASP A 283 -10.83 -4.14 -11.93
N LYS A 284 -9.54 -3.89 -11.73
CA LYS A 284 -8.76 -2.97 -12.55
C LYS A 284 -7.70 -3.70 -13.37
N GLY A 285 -7.60 -5.04 -13.33
CA GLY A 285 -6.68 -5.82 -14.18
C GLY A 285 -5.47 -6.44 -13.49
N LYS A 286 -5.15 -6.04 -12.24
CA LYS A 286 -4.09 -6.69 -11.42
C LYS A 286 -4.64 -7.64 -10.35
N GLY A 287 -5.91 -8.03 -10.46
CA GLY A 287 -6.58 -8.94 -9.53
C GLY A 287 -7.11 -8.26 -8.27
N ILE A 288 -7.61 -9.08 -7.34
CA ILE A 288 -8.38 -8.63 -6.17
C ILE A 288 -7.78 -9.22 -4.88
N LEU A 289 -7.54 -8.37 -3.89
CA LEU A 289 -7.22 -8.80 -2.53
C LEU A 289 -8.43 -8.61 -1.61
N ILE A 290 -8.91 -9.72 -1.08
CA ILE A 290 -9.96 -9.76 -0.07
C ILE A 290 -9.34 -9.67 1.32
N LEU A 291 -9.87 -8.78 2.14
CA LEU A 291 -9.48 -8.58 3.52
C LEU A 291 -10.68 -8.85 4.42
N THR A 292 -10.52 -9.71 5.42
CA THR A 292 -11.63 -10.16 6.26
C THR A 292 -11.26 -10.30 7.74
N ASP A 293 -12.27 -10.41 8.59
CA ASP A 293 -12.12 -10.58 10.04
C ASP A 293 -11.86 -12.04 10.40
N MET A 294 -12.62 -12.96 9.80
CA MET A 294 -12.65 -14.38 10.17
C MET A 294 -12.49 -15.31 8.95
N GLY A 295 -11.94 -16.49 9.22
CA GLY A 295 -11.50 -17.45 8.21
C GLY A 295 -12.59 -18.02 7.27
N SER A 296 -13.89 -17.94 7.60
CA SER A 296 -14.97 -18.47 6.74
C SER A 296 -15.00 -17.78 5.36
N ILE A 297 -14.72 -16.48 5.32
CA ILE A 297 -14.72 -15.65 4.12
C ILE A 297 -13.49 -15.92 3.24
N LEU A 298 -12.43 -16.57 3.75
CA LEU A 298 -11.26 -16.94 2.94
C LEU A 298 -11.65 -17.84 1.74
N THR A 299 -12.69 -18.65 1.90
CA THR A 299 -13.21 -19.54 0.85
C THR A 299 -13.76 -18.77 -0.35
N PHE A 300 -14.17 -17.51 -0.17
CA PHE A 300 -14.72 -16.67 -1.24
C PHE A 300 -13.69 -16.44 -2.34
N ALA A 301 -12.39 -16.37 -2.01
CA ALA A 301 -11.34 -16.16 -3.02
C ALA A 301 -11.38 -17.24 -4.11
N LYS A 302 -11.52 -18.52 -3.72
CA LYS A 302 -11.61 -19.62 -4.68
C LYS A 302 -12.87 -19.49 -5.53
N VAL A 303 -14.03 -19.29 -4.90
CA VAL A 303 -15.30 -19.23 -5.63
C VAL A 303 -15.35 -18.05 -6.59
N ILE A 304 -14.89 -16.86 -6.17
CA ILE A 304 -14.85 -15.67 -7.02
C ILE A 304 -13.88 -15.88 -8.18
N ARG A 305 -12.71 -16.47 -7.95
CA ARG A 305 -11.76 -16.82 -9.03
C ARG A 305 -12.38 -17.78 -10.04
N ASP A 306 -13.02 -18.85 -9.56
CA ASP A 306 -13.64 -19.85 -10.43
C ASP A 306 -14.83 -19.26 -11.23
N ALA A 307 -15.59 -18.33 -10.63
CA ALA A 307 -16.74 -17.69 -11.27
C ALA A 307 -16.38 -16.54 -12.22
N THR A 308 -15.30 -15.80 -11.96
CA THR A 308 -14.94 -14.58 -12.70
C THR A 308 -13.72 -14.74 -13.61
N GLY A 309 -12.91 -15.79 -13.42
CA GLY A 309 -11.62 -15.99 -14.08
C GLY A 309 -10.53 -15.02 -13.62
N LYS A 310 -10.78 -14.23 -12.56
CA LYS A 310 -9.84 -13.21 -12.06
C LYS A 310 -8.98 -13.77 -10.94
N GLU A 311 -7.75 -13.31 -10.86
CA GLU A 311 -6.87 -13.65 -9.73
C GLU A 311 -7.37 -12.99 -8.45
N VAL A 312 -7.66 -13.81 -7.43
CA VAL A 312 -8.18 -13.38 -6.13
C VAL A 312 -7.40 -14.06 -5.01
N LYS A 313 -6.96 -13.27 -4.03
CA LYS A 313 -6.37 -13.77 -2.76
C LYS A 313 -7.16 -13.22 -1.58
N ALA A 314 -7.16 -13.94 -0.46
CA ALA A 314 -7.83 -13.51 0.77
C ALA A 314 -6.93 -13.63 2.00
N ILE A 315 -7.03 -12.65 2.90
CA ILE A 315 -6.33 -12.59 4.19
C ILE A 315 -7.37 -12.30 5.28
N ASP A 316 -7.35 -13.09 6.36
CA ASP A 316 -8.19 -12.91 7.54
C ASP A 316 -7.44 -12.19 8.67
N MET A 317 -8.12 -12.00 9.81
CA MET A 317 -7.59 -11.29 10.98
C MET A 317 -7.11 -9.87 10.65
N VAL A 318 -7.80 -9.21 9.71
CA VAL A 318 -7.43 -7.87 9.24
C VAL A 318 -7.95 -6.81 10.21
N SER A 319 -7.10 -5.82 10.49
CA SER A 319 -7.42 -4.61 11.25
C SER A 319 -7.34 -3.37 10.36
N THR A 320 -7.87 -2.23 10.83
CA THR A 320 -7.84 -0.95 10.08
C THR A 320 -6.44 -0.57 9.56
N PRO A 321 -5.34 -0.69 10.35
CA PRO A 321 -3.99 -0.42 9.84
C PRO A 321 -3.60 -1.28 8.64
N ILE A 322 -4.00 -2.56 8.64
CA ILE A 322 -3.73 -3.48 7.52
C ILE A 322 -4.55 -3.08 6.29
N VAL A 323 -5.80 -2.65 6.43
CA VAL A 323 -6.61 -2.13 5.32
C VAL A 323 -5.96 -0.89 4.70
N ILE A 324 -5.49 0.05 5.54
CA ILE A 324 -4.77 1.25 5.07
C ILE A 324 -3.50 0.85 4.32
N GLU A 325 -2.69 -0.04 4.89
CA GLU A 325 -1.43 -0.47 4.28
C GLU A 325 -1.64 -1.21 2.96
N ALA A 326 -2.60 -2.14 2.92
CA ALA A 326 -2.96 -2.89 1.72
C ALA A 326 -3.43 -1.95 0.62
N THR A 327 -4.31 -1.00 0.94
CA THR A 327 -4.82 0.00 -0.02
C THR A 327 -3.70 0.89 -0.54
N ARG A 328 -2.81 1.37 0.33
CA ARG A 328 -1.64 2.20 -0.05
C ARG A 328 -0.67 1.45 -0.96
N LYS A 329 -0.40 0.18 -0.68
CA LYS A 329 0.51 -0.66 -1.48
C LYS A 329 -0.15 -1.09 -2.81
N ALA A 330 -1.46 -1.32 -2.82
CA ALA A 330 -2.22 -1.69 -4.02
C ALA A 330 -2.25 -0.59 -5.10
N LEU A 331 -2.13 0.67 -4.68
CA LEU A 331 -2.01 1.83 -5.56
C LEU A 331 -0.59 2.03 -6.12
N THR A 332 0.39 1.20 -5.71
CA THR A 332 1.77 1.32 -6.21
C THR A 332 1.92 0.61 -7.58
N PRO A 333 2.42 1.28 -8.63
CA PRO A 333 2.48 0.74 -10.00
C PRO A 333 3.14 -0.63 -10.14
N GLU A 334 4.29 -0.85 -9.47
CA GLU A 334 5.07 -2.10 -9.53
C GLU A 334 4.49 -3.25 -8.69
N MET A 335 3.41 -3.00 -7.95
CA MET A 335 2.82 -3.98 -7.05
C MET A 335 2.04 -5.04 -7.84
N THR A 336 2.31 -6.31 -7.52
CA THR A 336 1.52 -7.46 -8.00
C THR A 336 0.67 -8.02 -6.87
N LEU A 337 -0.45 -8.66 -7.18
CA LEU A 337 -1.33 -9.27 -6.16
C LEU A 337 -0.55 -10.22 -5.24
N GLU A 338 0.36 -11.01 -5.81
CA GLU A 338 1.20 -11.93 -5.06
C GLU A 338 2.18 -11.21 -4.11
N LYS A 339 2.89 -10.19 -4.60
CA LYS A 339 3.78 -9.38 -3.74
C LYS A 339 3.00 -8.68 -2.64
N LEU A 340 1.84 -8.11 -2.96
CA LEU A 340 0.98 -7.45 -1.97
C LEU A 340 0.54 -8.42 -0.87
N TYR A 341 0.06 -9.61 -1.27
CA TYR A 341 -0.39 -10.65 -0.35
C TYR A 341 0.70 -11.04 0.66
N PHE A 342 1.90 -11.38 0.18
CA PHE A 342 3.00 -11.76 1.07
C PHE A 342 3.48 -10.59 1.94
N ASN A 343 3.53 -9.38 1.39
CA ASN A 343 3.89 -8.18 2.16
C ASN A 343 2.93 -7.94 3.33
N ILE A 344 1.62 -8.09 3.11
CA ILE A 344 0.62 -7.88 4.17
C ILE A 344 0.68 -9.00 5.21
N ILE A 345 0.89 -10.25 4.78
CA ILE A 345 1.09 -11.36 5.70
C ILE A 345 2.32 -11.14 6.59
N GLU A 346 3.43 -10.71 6.00
CA GLU A 346 4.64 -10.41 6.76
C GLU A 346 4.40 -9.26 7.76
N SER A 347 3.66 -8.23 7.35
CA SER A 347 3.22 -7.15 8.23
C SER A 347 2.41 -7.67 9.43
N ILE A 348 1.46 -8.58 9.20
CA ILE A 348 0.64 -9.19 10.26
C ILE A 348 1.53 -10.02 11.21
N LYS A 349 2.40 -10.89 10.68
CA LYS A 349 3.32 -11.71 11.51
C LYS A 349 4.22 -10.87 12.42
N LYS A 350 4.79 -9.79 11.87
CA LYS A 350 5.64 -8.88 12.64
C LYS A 350 4.90 -8.24 13.81
N HIS A 351 3.59 -8.01 13.67
CA HIS A 351 2.77 -7.34 14.68
C HIS A 351 2.17 -8.29 15.73
N TYR A 352 1.79 -9.50 15.33
CA TYR A 352 1.09 -10.45 16.22
C TYR A 352 1.96 -11.62 16.71
N GLY A 353 3.24 -11.70 16.29
CA GLY A 353 4.15 -12.80 16.63
C GLY A 353 3.96 -14.04 15.74
N ASP A 354 4.60 -15.17 16.08
CA ASP A 354 4.42 -16.48 15.42
C ASP A 354 3.02 -17.08 15.67
N MET A 355 1.97 -16.32 15.39
CA MET A 355 0.62 -16.86 15.25
C MET A 355 0.53 -17.56 13.89
N GLU A 356 0.00 -18.79 13.88
CA GLU A 356 -0.27 -19.53 12.65
C GLU A 356 -1.37 -18.82 11.82
N VAL A 357 -0.96 -17.83 11.03
CA VAL A 357 -1.84 -17.25 10.00
C VAL A 357 -2.10 -18.35 8.97
N THR A 358 -3.38 -18.70 8.78
CA THR A 358 -3.76 -19.84 7.94
C THR A 358 -3.79 -19.41 6.47
N TYR A 359 -2.95 -20.04 5.63
CA TYR A 359 -2.84 -19.69 4.21
C TYR A 359 -3.63 -20.62 3.31
N ALA A 360 -4.21 -20.04 2.25
CA ALA A 360 -4.67 -20.77 1.08
C ALA A 360 -3.74 -20.47 -0.11
N GLU A 361 -2.62 -21.20 -0.25
CA GLU A 361 -1.97 -21.35 -1.55
C GLU A 361 -1.40 -22.74 -1.81
N LYS A 362 -1.62 -23.16 -3.07
CA LYS A 362 -1.28 -24.42 -3.74
C LYS A 362 -2.07 -25.66 -3.30
N ASP A 363 -3.08 -25.90 -4.11
CA ASP A 363 -3.62 -27.19 -4.53
C ASP A 363 -2.90 -28.44 -3.98
N ASN A 364 -3.48 -28.97 -2.92
CA ASN A 364 -3.90 -30.37 -2.85
C ASN A 364 -5.18 -30.34 -2.02
N GLY A 365 -6.34 -30.23 -2.69
CA GLY A 365 -7.66 -30.08 -2.07
C GLY A 365 -7.96 -31.01 -0.88
N GLY A 366 -7.27 -32.15 -0.78
CA GLY A 366 -7.31 -33.01 0.41
C GLY A 366 -6.72 -32.39 1.68
N ARG A 367 -5.56 -31.73 1.65
CA ARG A 367 -4.82 -31.38 2.89
C ARG A 367 -5.50 -30.32 3.75
N TYR A 368 -6.21 -29.34 3.17
CA TYR A 368 -6.88 -28.30 3.96
C TYR A 368 -8.12 -28.86 4.66
N PHE A 369 -8.95 -29.61 3.93
CA PHE A 369 -10.12 -30.27 4.47
C PHE A 369 -9.75 -31.32 5.53
N ASP A 370 -8.66 -32.07 5.29
CA ASP A 370 -8.07 -32.99 6.26
C ASP A 370 -7.68 -32.26 7.56
N ARG A 371 -7.04 -31.09 7.48
CA ARG A 371 -6.69 -30.28 8.68
C ARG A 371 -7.92 -29.81 9.43
N LEU A 372 -8.96 -29.36 8.71
CA LEU A 372 -10.19 -28.85 9.30
C LEU A 372 -10.95 -29.96 10.04
N LEU A 373 -10.94 -31.18 9.51
CA LEU A 373 -11.46 -32.37 10.19
C LEU A 373 -10.60 -32.76 11.40
N ILE A 374 -9.26 -32.76 11.27
CA ILE A 374 -8.36 -33.06 12.39
C ILE A 374 -8.57 -32.09 13.55
N ASP A 375 -8.71 -30.79 13.29
CA ASP A 375 -8.91 -29.77 14.31
C ASP A 375 -10.26 -29.95 15.03
N ASN A 376 -11.34 -30.22 14.28
CA ASN A 376 -12.65 -30.51 14.87
C ASN A 376 -12.64 -31.78 15.71
N ILE A 377 -12.07 -32.88 15.19
CA ILE A 377 -11.95 -34.14 15.92
C ILE A 377 -11.12 -33.96 17.20
N SER A 378 -10.03 -33.17 17.13
CA SER A 378 -9.17 -32.88 18.29
C SER A 378 -9.88 -32.05 19.36
N LYS A 379 -10.83 -31.19 18.98
CA LYS A 379 -11.66 -30.42 19.91
C LYS A 379 -12.75 -31.26 20.57
N THR A 380 -13.22 -32.32 19.90
CA THR A 380 -14.25 -33.22 20.44
C THR A 380 -13.66 -34.34 21.31
N LEU A 381 -12.45 -34.79 21.01
CA LEU A 381 -11.77 -35.86 21.76
C LEU A 381 -11.06 -35.31 23.00
N THR A 382 -11.39 -35.84 24.18
CA THR A 382 -10.78 -35.44 25.46
C THR A 382 -9.51 -36.22 25.82
N PHE A 383 -9.40 -37.48 25.40
CA PHE A 383 -8.29 -38.38 25.77
C PHE A 383 -7.54 -38.99 24.59
N LEU A 384 -8.06 -38.82 23.37
CA LEU A 384 -7.50 -39.41 22.16
C LEU A 384 -6.82 -38.33 21.31
N ASN A 385 -5.73 -38.71 20.65
CA ASN A 385 -5.04 -37.83 19.71
C ASN A 385 -5.88 -37.73 18.42
N GLY A 386 -6.43 -36.54 18.14
CA GLY A 386 -7.36 -36.34 17.03
C GLY A 386 -6.74 -36.51 15.64
N GLU A 387 -5.45 -36.27 15.48
CA GLU A 387 -4.72 -36.55 14.24
C GLU A 387 -4.63 -38.05 13.97
N LYS A 388 -4.28 -38.85 14.98
CA LYS A 388 -4.25 -40.33 14.84
C LYS A 388 -5.65 -40.90 14.60
N ALA A 389 -6.66 -40.39 15.32
CA ALA A 389 -8.03 -40.80 15.14
C ALA A 389 -8.52 -40.52 13.71
N TYR A 390 -8.19 -39.34 13.17
CA TYR A 390 -8.51 -38.96 11.80
C TYR A 390 -7.93 -39.95 10.77
N PHE A 391 -6.64 -40.29 10.86
CA PHE A 391 -6.01 -41.20 9.89
C PHE A 391 -6.60 -42.61 9.94
N ILE A 392 -6.91 -43.13 11.13
CA ILE A 392 -7.55 -44.44 11.28
C ILE A 392 -8.95 -44.42 10.66
N LEU A 393 -9.74 -43.40 10.95
CA LEU A 393 -11.09 -43.25 10.40
C LEU A 393 -11.09 -43.04 8.88
N LYS A 394 -10.08 -42.34 8.35
CA LYS A 394 -9.87 -42.18 6.90
C LYS A 394 -9.59 -43.54 6.23
N GLU A 395 -8.83 -44.39 6.88
CA GLU A 395 -8.59 -45.75 6.39
C GLU A 395 -9.86 -46.60 6.41
N VAL A 396 -10.68 -46.47 7.47
CA VAL A 396 -11.96 -47.18 7.58
C VAL A 396 -12.93 -46.77 6.47
N ILE A 397 -13.13 -45.46 6.24
CA ILE A 397 -14.05 -44.99 5.20
C ILE A 397 -13.57 -45.36 3.79
N ASN A 398 -12.26 -45.38 3.55
CA ASN A 398 -11.68 -45.84 2.28
C ASN A 398 -12.00 -47.32 2.04
N ARG A 399 -11.83 -48.18 3.05
CA ARG A 399 -12.17 -49.62 2.94
C ARG A 399 -13.67 -49.84 2.72
N ILE A 400 -14.53 -49.06 3.38
CA ILE A 400 -15.98 -49.10 3.17
C ILE A 400 -16.32 -48.65 1.75
N SER A 401 -15.72 -47.56 1.28
CA SER A 401 -15.91 -47.03 -0.07
C SER A 401 -15.49 -48.04 -1.15
N GLU A 402 -14.35 -48.71 -0.99
CA GLU A 402 -13.90 -49.77 -1.89
C GLU A 402 -14.87 -50.96 -1.91
N HIS A 403 -15.39 -51.37 -0.75
CA HIS A 403 -16.32 -52.49 -0.64
C HIS A 403 -17.67 -52.22 -1.31
N TYR A 404 -18.16 -50.98 -1.21
CA TYR A 404 -19.47 -50.57 -1.76
C TYR A 404 -19.38 -49.81 -3.10
N SER A 405 -18.19 -49.68 -3.68
CA SER A 405 -17.94 -48.90 -4.90
C SER A 405 -18.48 -47.45 -4.82
N LEU A 406 -18.32 -46.82 -3.65
CA LEU A 406 -18.79 -45.46 -3.40
C LEU A 406 -17.70 -44.44 -3.75
N VAL A 407 -18.06 -43.33 -4.40
CA VAL A 407 -17.15 -42.19 -4.57
C VAL A 407 -17.15 -41.38 -3.28
N ILE A 408 -15.99 -41.24 -2.64
CA ILE A 408 -15.84 -40.41 -1.45
C ILE A 408 -15.86 -38.95 -1.87
N GLN A 409 -16.99 -38.28 -1.63
CA GLN A 409 -17.13 -36.83 -1.71
C GLN A 409 -16.95 -36.22 -0.31
N ASP A 410 -16.51 -34.96 -0.25
CA ASP A 410 -16.27 -34.24 1.02
C ASP A 410 -17.49 -34.28 1.96
N GLU A 411 -18.71 -34.23 1.41
CA GLU A 411 -19.96 -34.33 2.17
C GLU A 411 -20.14 -35.69 2.88
N LEU A 412 -19.71 -36.79 2.24
CA LEU A 412 -19.77 -38.14 2.83
C LEU A 412 -18.76 -38.27 3.97
N LEU A 413 -17.58 -37.68 3.82
CA LEU A 413 -16.57 -37.60 4.90
C LEU A 413 -17.13 -36.83 6.09
N VAL A 414 -17.68 -35.63 5.89
CA VAL A 414 -18.28 -34.84 6.99
C VAL A 414 -19.37 -35.65 7.71
N LYS A 415 -20.31 -36.25 6.98
CA LYS A 415 -21.40 -37.04 7.58
C LYS A 415 -20.86 -38.23 8.38
N PHE A 416 -19.87 -38.93 7.85
CA PHE A 416 -19.22 -40.05 8.54
C PHE A 416 -18.58 -39.59 9.87
N TYR A 417 -17.74 -38.55 9.85
CA TYR A 417 -17.09 -38.05 11.05
C TYR A 417 -18.10 -37.49 12.08
N ILE A 418 -19.07 -36.68 11.65
CA ILE A 418 -20.11 -36.15 12.56
C ILE A 418 -20.91 -37.28 13.21
N SER A 419 -21.29 -38.32 12.44
CA SER A 419 -22.06 -39.46 12.96
C SER A 419 -21.30 -40.29 14.01
N LEU A 420 -19.97 -40.27 13.99
CA LEU A 420 -19.12 -40.98 14.94
C LEU A 420 -18.90 -40.22 16.25
N PHE A 421 -19.04 -38.90 16.24
CA PHE A 421 -18.68 -38.03 17.38
C PHE A 421 -19.86 -37.27 18.00
N MET A 422 -21.06 -37.35 17.41
CA MET A 422 -22.28 -36.71 17.92
C MET A 422 -23.32 -37.71 18.49
N TYR A 423 -22.98 -39.00 18.53
CA TYR A 423 -23.75 -40.03 19.22
C TYR A 423 -22.96 -40.53 20.44
N ASP A 424 -22.86 -39.67 21.46
CA ASP A 424 -22.59 -40.05 22.85
C ASP A 424 -23.56 -39.29 23.78
#